data_AF-A0A645G743-F1
#
_entry.id   AF-A0A645G743-F1
#
_cell.length_a   1.000
_cell.length_b   1.000
_cell.length_c   1.000
_cell.angle_alpha   90.00
_cell.angle_beta   90.00
_cell.angle_gamma   90.00
#
_symmetry.space_group_name_H-M   'P 1'
#
loop_
_entity.id
_entity.type
_entity.pdbx_description
1 polymer ?
#
loop_
_entity_poly.entity_id
_entity_poly.type
_entity_poly.pdbx_seq_one_letter_code
_entity_poly.pdbx_strand_id
1 'polypeptide(L)'
;MNFHWGIEREYLPNDTQKKLAHLAIDEGADLVIGHHPHVLQGVEKYKDKYIAYSLGNFCFGGNSNPEDKDTMIFQQTFTFKKGVVQKNDDIQMIPCSLSSATGYNDYCPTPLEGDSKQRVLDKIEEYSKDL
;
A
#
# COMPACT_ATOMS: atom_id res chain seq x y z
N MET A 1 0.66 -12.14 4.12
CA MET A 1 2.08 -12.25 3.74
C MET A 1 2.68 -10.86 3.60
N ASN A 2 3.92 -10.67 4.07
CA ASN A 2 4.64 -9.41 3.94
C ASN A 2 5.89 -9.62 3.06
N PHE A 3 6.13 -8.74 2.10
CA PHE A 3 7.27 -8.81 1.20
C PHE A 3 8.05 -7.49 1.16
N HIS A 4 9.37 -7.62 1.05
CA HIS A 4 10.29 -6.52 0.78
C HIS A 4 10.85 -6.73 -0.63
N TRP A 5 10.34 -6.00 -1.64
CA TRP A 5 10.50 -6.36 -3.05
C TRP A 5 10.39 -5.19 -4.03
N GLY A 6 10.57 -5.47 -5.32
CA GLY A 6 10.44 -4.45 -6.35
C GLY A 6 11.72 -3.63 -6.50
N ILE A 7 11.56 -2.43 -7.04
CA ILE A 7 12.67 -1.54 -7.38
C ILE A 7 12.39 -0.19 -6.71
N GLU A 8 13.41 0.41 -6.10
CA GLU A 8 13.30 1.72 -5.47
C GLU A 8 12.76 2.75 -6.48
N ARG A 9 11.75 3.51 -6.04
CA ARG A 9 11.10 4.61 -6.78
C ARG A 9 10.38 4.22 -8.07
N GLU A 10 10.12 2.94 -8.29
CA GLU A 10 9.22 2.47 -9.35
C GLU A 10 7.76 2.49 -8.87
N TYR A 11 6.90 3.20 -9.60
CA TYR A 11 5.49 3.41 -9.24
C TYR A 11 4.56 2.26 -9.65
N LEU A 12 5.03 1.39 -10.54
CA LEU A 12 4.29 0.21 -10.97
C LEU A 12 5.01 -1.07 -10.50
N PRO A 13 4.29 -2.07 -9.99
CA PRO A 13 4.90 -3.33 -9.60
C PRO A 13 5.41 -4.08 -10.82
N ASN A 14 6.61 -4.65 -10.71
CA ASN A 14 7.18 -5.48 -11.76
C ASN A 14 6.56 -6.89 -11.79
N ASP A 15 6.82 -7.65 -12.87
CA ASP A 15 6.27 -8.99 -13.05
C ASP A 15 6.62 -9.97 -11.93
N THR A 16 7.78 -9.79 -11.28
CA THR A 16 8.19 -10.66 -10.17
C THR A 16 7.33 -10.39 -8.94
N GLN A 17 7.06 -9.11 -8.63
CA GLN A 17 6.16 -8.74 -7.54
C GLN A 17 4.77 -9.35 -7.77
N LYS A 18 4.20 -9.19 -8.97
CA LYS A 18 2.86 -9.73 -9.31
C LYS A 18 2.80 -11.25 -9.16
N LYS A 19 3.77 -11.97 -9.76
CA LYS A 19 3.85 -13.44 -9.69
C LYS A 19 3.95 -13.94 -8.25
N LEU A 20 4.77 -13.31 -7.41
CA LEU A 20 4.93 -13.70 -6.01
C LEU A 20 3.68 -13.37 -5.18
N ALA A 21 3.02 -12.24 -5.45
CA ALA A 21 1.78 -11.85 -4.78
C ALA A 21 0.63 -12.83 -5.10
N HIS A 22 0.44 -13.15 -6.39
CA HIS A 22 -0.54 -14.13 -6.85
C HIS A 22 -0.26 -15.51 -6.28
N LEU A 23 1.00 -15.96 -6.32
CA LEU A 23 1.40 -17.23 -5.72
C LEU A 23 1.10 -17.28 -4.22
N ALA A 24 1.37 -16.20 -3.47
CA ALA A 24 1.08 -16.16 -2.05
C ALA A 24 -0.43 -16.33 -1.77
N ILE A 25 -1.30 -15.70 -2.56
CA ILE A 25 -2.75 -15.87 -2.44
C ILE A 25 -3.18 -17.28 -2.86
N ASP A 26 -2.60 -17.81 -3.93
CA ASP A 26 -2.86 -19.16 -4.41
C ASP A 26 -2.49 -20.23 -3.37
N GLU A 27 -1.45 -19.98 -2.58
CA GLU A 27 -1.01 -20.82 -1.46
C GLU A 27 -1.71 -20.48 -0.12
N GLY A 28 -2.77 -19.66 -0.15
CA GLY A 28 -3.68 -19.45 0.98
C GLY A 28 -3.50 -18.16 1.78
N ALA A 29 -2.71 -17.20 1.30
CA ALA A 29 -2.65 -15.88 1.95
C ALA A 29 -3.98 -15.12 1.78
N ASP A 30 -4.50 -14.57 2.89
CA ASP A 30 -5.70 -13.73 2.87
C ASP A 30 -5.44 -12.26 2.53
N LEU A 31 -4.17 -11.82 2.60
CA LEU A 31 -3.72 -10.46 2.32
C LEU A 31 -2.22 -10.47 2.00
N VAL A 32 -1.82 -9.70 1.01
CA VAL A 32 -0.42 -9.47 0.66
C VAL A 32 -0.09 -7.99 0.82
N ILE A 33 0.99 -7.70 1.55
CA ILE A 33 1.49 -6.33 1.74
C ILE A 33 2.96 -6.29 1.31
N GLY A 34 3.26 -5.40 0.38
CA GLY A 34 4.59 -5.12 -0.11
C GLY A 34 5.15 -3.81 0.42
N HIS A 35 6.48 -3.75 0.48
CA HIS A 35 7.30 -2.60 0.81
C HIS A 35 8.60 -2.67 -0.01
N HIS A 36 9.50 -1.68 0.19
CA HIS A 36 10.80 -1.46 -0.49
C HIS A 36 10.82 -0.38 -1.58
N PRO A 37 9.81 -0.19 -2.46
CA PRO A 37 9.89 0.84 -3.50
C PRO A 37 10.01 2.27 -2.96
N HIS A 38 9.76 2.50 -1.66
CA HIS A 38 9.78 3.82 -1.02
C HIS A 38 8.76 4.84 -1.57
N VAL A 39 7.87 4.39 -2.45
CA VAL A 39 6.75 5.13 -3.04
C VAL A 39 5.48 4.27 -2.98
N LEU A 40 4.31 4.88 -3.13
CA LEU A 40 3.06 4.13 -3.29
C LEU A 40 3.07 3.36 -4.62
N GLN A 41 2.59 2.12 -4.58
CA GLN A 41 2.20 1.35 -5.75
C GLN A 41 0.72 0.97 -5.62
N GLY A 42 0.12 0.49 -6.71
CA GLY A 42 -1.31 0.15 -6.76
C GLY A 42 -1.74 -0.95 -5.78
N VAL A 43 -3.06 -1.04 -5.60
CA VAL A 43 -3.74 -2.08 -4.84
C VAL A 43 -4.54 -2.93 -5.82
N GLU A 44 -4.31 -4.24 -5.79
CA GLU A 44 -5.00 -5.21 -6.64
C GLU A 44 -5.94 -6.08 -5.80
N LYS A 45 -7.08 -6.46 -6.39
CA LYS A 45 -7.93 -7.52 -5.86
C LYS A 45 -7.78 -8.77 -6.72
N TYR A 46 -7.12 -9.78 -6.17
CA TYR A 46 -6.89 -11.08 -6.83
C TYR A 46 -7.59 -12.19 -6.05
N LYS A 47 -8.48 -12.95 -6.71
CA LYS A 47 -9.28 -14.05 -6.11
C LYS A 47 -9.98 -13.68 -4.79
N ASP A 48 -10.66 -12.53 -4.77
CA ASP A 48 -11.34 -11.96 -3.59
C ASP A 48 -10.42 -11.58 -2.42
N LYS A 49 -9.11 -11.49 -2.62
CA LYS A 49 -8.12 -11.06 -1.63
C LYS A 49 -7.36 -9.84 -2.14
N TYR A 50 -6.89 -9.01 -1.21
CA TYR A 50 -6.20 -7.77 -1.58
C TYR A 50 -4.67 -7.95 -1.57
N ILE A 51 -4.03 -7.26 -2.51
CA ILE A 51 -2.58 -7.09 -2.61
C ILE A 51 -2.31 -5.59 -2.61
N ALA A 52 -1.59 -5.08 -1.61
CA ALA A 52 -1.02 -3.74 -1.64
C ALA A 52 0.47 -3.85 -2.01
N TYR A 53 0.87 -3.47 -3.22
CA TYR A 53 2.21 -3.75 -3.73
C TYR A 53 3.32 -2.92 -3.07
N SER A 54 2.99 -1.69 -2.65
CA SER A 54 3.82 -0.85 -1.80
C SER A 54 2.97 0.19 -1.08
N LEU A 55 3.18 0.34 0.23
CA LEU A 55 2.51 1.37 1.03
C LEU A 55 3.26 2.72 1.06
N GLY A 56 4.45 2.81 0.47
CA GLY A 56 5.33 3.97 0.60
C GLY A 56 6.07 4.01 1.95
N ASN A 57 6.59 5.18 2.30
CA ASN A 57 7.31 5.40 3.56
C ASN A 57 6.36 5.90 4.64
N PHE A 58 6.37 5.27 5.82
CA PHE A 58 5.56 5.69 6.97
C PHE A 58 6.42 6.35 8.06
N CYS A 59 7.05 5.59 8.97
CA CYS A 59 8.07 6.14 9.88
C CYS A 59 9.46 5.73 9.38
N PHE A 60 10.05 6.51 8.44
CA PHE A 60 11.29 6.12 7.75
C PHE A 60 12.42 7.13 7.93
N GLY A 61 13.55 6.68 8.48
CA GLY A 61 14.74 7.48 8.81
C GLY A 61 15.79 7.62 7.69
N GLY A 62 15.63 6.92 6.57
CA GLY A 62 16.67 6.84 5.54
C GLY A 62 16.78 8.07 4.62
N ASN A 63 15.85 9.03 4.72
CA ASN A 63 15.87 10.28 3.96
C ASN A 63 15.29 11.43 4.78
N SER A 64 16.04 12.53 4.89
CA SER A 64 15.67 13.73 5.64
C SER A 64 14.64 14.61 4.94
N ASN A 65 14.45 14.47 3.62
CA ASN A 65 13.40 15.17 2.86
C ASN A 65 13.16 14.48 1.50
N PRO A 66 12.43 13.35 1.46
CA PRO A 66 12.10 12.71 0.20
C PRO A 66 11.14 13.59 -0.63
N GLU A 67 11.30 13.52 -1.96
CA GLU A 67 10.46 14.26 -2.92
C GLU A 67 9.01 13.77 -2.89
N ASP A 68 8.82 12.45 -2.81
CA ASP A 68 7.51 11.83 -2.64
C ASP A 68 7.30 11.50 -1.16
N LYS A 69 6.30 12.15 -0.56
CA LYS A 69 5.88 11.95 0.83
C LYS A 69 4.55 11.20 0.92
N ASP A 70 3.94 10.83 -0.21
CA ASP A 70 2.67 10.13 -0.20
C ASP A 70 2.88 8.71 0.33
N THR A 71 2.04 8.32 1.29
CA THR A 71 1.98 6.99 1.89
C THR A 71 0.53 6.70 2.23
N MET A 72 0.22 5.48 2.65
CA MET A 72 -1.12 5.16 3.16
C MET A 72 -1.08 4.20 4.32
N ILE A 73 -2.12 4.28 5.15
CA ILE A 73 -2.52 3.18 6.02
C ILE A 73 -3.53 2.35 5.23
N PHE A 74 -3.20 1.09 4.98
CA PHE A 74 -4.11 0.12 4.39
C PHE A 74 -4.76 -0.69 5.51
N GLN A 75 -6.07 -0.56 5.67
CA GLN A 75 -6.85 -1.26 6.69
C GLN A 75 -7.75 -2.29 6.02
N GLN A 76 -7.67 -3.54 6.48
CA GLN A 76 -8.57 -4.63 6.10
C GLN A 76 -9.18 -5.22 7.37
N THR A 77 -10.51 -5.27 7.44
CA THR A 77 -11.21 -5.99 8.51
C THR A 77 -11.37 -7.45 8.11
N PHE A 78 -11.21 -8.40 9.02
CA PHE A 78 -11.51 -9.82 8.79
C PHE A 78 -12.62 -10.29 9.72
N THR A 79 -13.64 -10.96 9.17
CA THR A 79 -14.70 -11.62 9.95
C THR A 79 -14.52 -13.12 9.91
N PHE A 80 -14.62 -13.79 11.06
CA PHE A 80 -14.48 -15.24 11.16
C PHE A 80 -15.79 -15.90 11.60
N LYS A 81 -16.16 -17.01 10.96
CA LYS A 81 -17.23 -17.90 11.42
C LYS A 81 -16.69 -19.32 11.51
N LYS A 82 -16.78 -19.92 12.71
CA LYS A 82 -16.26 -21.28 12.99
C LYS A 82 -14.81 -21.48 12.53
N GLY A 83 -13.94 -20.48 12.74
CA GLY A 83 -12.53 -20.51 12.34
C GLY A 83 -12.25 -20.23 10.86
N VAL A 84 -13.28 -20.00 10.04
CA VAL A 84 -13.15 -19.73 8.61
C VAL A 84 -13.30 -18.24 8.34
N VAL A 85 -12.33 -17.65 7.63
CA VAL A 85 -12.41 -16.26 7.14
C VAL A 85 -13.60 -16.14 6.19
N GLN A 86 -14.47 -15.17 6.46
CA GLN A 86 -15.60 -14.87 5.60
C GLN A 86 -15.16 -13.93 4.47
N LYS A 87 -15.77 -14.06 3.29
CA LYS A 87 -15.57 -13.09 2.22
C LYS A 87 -16.07 -11.72 2.67
N ASN A 88 -15.20 -10.72 2.62
CA ASN A 88 -15.54 -9.34 2.89
C ASN A 88 -14.64 -8.37 2.11
N ASP A 89 -15.25 -7.31 1.58
CA ASP A 89 -14.57 -6.23 0.87
C ASP A 89 -14.44 -4.97 1.74
N ASP A 90 -14.33 -5.18 3.05
CA ASP A 90 -14.20 -4.10 4.02
C ASP A 90 -12.74 -3.66 4.12
N ILE A 91 -12.34 -2.86 3.13
CA ILE A 91 -11.06 -2.16 3.08
C ILE A 91 -11.24 -0.66 3.27
N GLN A 92 -10.23 -0.04 3.88
CA GLN A 92 -10.06 1.41 3.88
C GLN A 92 -8.62 1.74 3.51
N MET A 93 -8.48 2.61 2.51
CA MET A 93 -7.24 3.28 2.20
C MET A 93 -7.29 4.65 2.86
N ILE A 94 -6.39 4.88 3.81
CA ILE A 94 -6.28 6.16 4.52
C ILE A 94 -4.99 6.81 4.04
N PRO A 95 -5.07 7.76 3.10
CA PRO A 95 -3.89 8.47 2.62
C PRO A 95 -3.23 9.27 3.74
N CYS A 96 -1.92 9.25 3.76
CA CYS A 96 -1.09 9.98 4.71
C CYS A 96 0.06 10.67 3.97
N SER A 97 0.59 11.72 4.56
CA SER A 97 1.93 12.21 4.26
C SER A 97 2.91 11.57 5.26
N LEU A 98 4.09 11.18 4.80
CA LEU A 98 5.22 10.71 5.62
C LEU A 98 5.59 11.72 6.71
N SER A 99 5.36 13.01 6.43
CA SER A 99 5.71 14.12 7.33
C SER A 99 4.57 15.13 7.45
N SER A 100 4.44 15.73 8.63
CA SER A 100 3.55 16.88 8.82
C SER A 100 4.14 18.18 8.22
N ALA A 101 5.43 18.18 7.90
CA ALA A 101 6.17 19.32 7.36
C ALA A 101 6.45 19.19 5.85
N THR A 102 6.44 20.33 5.17
CA THR A 102 6.69 20.39 3.72
C THR A 102 8.17 20.31 3.36
N GLY A 103 9.07 20.87 4.17
CA GLY A 103 10.49 21.04 3.83
C GLY A 103 11.46 20.00 4.42
N TYR A 104 10.99 19.11 5.29
CA TYR A 104 11.79 18.04 5.88
C TYR A 104 10.91 16.85 6.27
N ASN A 105 11.53 15.77 6.70
CA ASN A 105 10.89 14.59 7.27
C ASN A 105 11.00 14.67 8.80
N ASP A 106 9.91 15.06 9.45
CA ASP A 106 9.76 15.12 10.90
C ASP A 106 9.37 13.78 11.54
N TYR A 107 9.27 12.71 10.74
CA TYR A 107 8.85 11.37 11.16
C TYR A 107 7.47 11.34 11.82
N CYS A 108 6.58 12.27 11.43
CA CYS A 108 5.20 12.34 11.90
C CYS A 108 4.22 12.07 10.76
N PRO A 109 3.90 10.78 10.48
CA PRO A 109 2.89 10.43 9.49
C PRO A 109 1.57 11.09 9.82
N THR A 110 1.05 11.84 8.86
CA THR A 110 -0.14 12.67 9.05
C THR A 110 -1.21 12.26 8.05
N PRO A 111 -2.38 11.78 8.51
CA PRO A 111 -3.52 11.55 7.64
C PRO A 111 -3.86 12.79 6.82
N LEU A 112 -4.10 12.59 5.53
CA LEU A 112 -4.44 13.67 4.61
C LEU A 112 -5.96 13.90 4.61
N GLU A 113 -6.33 15.16 4.39
CA GLU A 113 -7.71 15.61 4.26
C GLU A 113 -7.91 16.43 2.98
N GLY A 114 -9.17 16.69 2.61
CA GLY A 114 -9.54 17.52 1.46
C GLY A 114 -8.87 17.10 0.15
N ASP A 115 -8.40 18.08 -0.61
CA ASP A 115 -7.82 17.88 -1.95
C ASP A 115 -6.56 16.99 -1.93
N SER A 116 -5.75 17.10 -0.87
CA SER A 116 -4.55 16.27 -0.72
C SER A 116 -4.90 14.79 -0.53
N LYS A 117 -5.97 14.50 0.22
CA LYS A 117 -6.49 13.13 0.34
C LYS A 117 -6.95 12.60 -1.01
N GLN A 118 -7.75 13.38 -1.74
CA GLN A 118 -8.29 12.96 -3.02
C GLN A 118 -7.17 12.72 -4.04
N ARG A 119 -6.20 13.62 -4.14
CA ARG A 119 -5.02 13.48 -5.01
C ARG A 119 -4.29 12.15 -4.82
N VAL A 120 -4.10 11.71 -3.57
CA VAL A 120 -3.41 10.45 -3.28
C VAL A 120 -4.30 9.23 -3.57
N LEU A 121 -5.62 9.33 -3.34
CA LEU A 121 -6.54 8.27 -3.75
C LEU A 121 -6.56 8.11 -5.28
N ASP A 122 -6.62 9.21 -6.03
CA ASP A 122 -6.58 9.19 -7.49
C ASP A 122 -5.27 8.57 -8.01
N LYS A 123 -4.14 8.89 -7.36
CA LYS A 123 -2.82 8.29 -7.63
C LYS A 123 -2.82 6.78 -7.41
N ILE A 124 -3.38 6.30 -6.29
CA ILE A 124 -3.49 4.86 -6.00
C ILE A 124 -4.38 4.18 -7.04
N GLU A 125 -5.54 4.77 -7.37
CA GLU A 125 -6.45 4.25 -8.38
C GLU A 125 -5.76 4.16 -9.74
N GLU A 126 -5.04 5.20 -10.15
CA GLU A 126 -4.26 5.21 -11.39
C GLU A 126 -3.25 4.06 -11.45
N TYR A 127 -2.47 3.84 -10.39
CA TYR A 127 -1.50 2.74 -10.32
C TYR A 127 -2.15 1.36 -10.26
N SER A 128 -3.45 1.29 -9.99
CA SER A 128 -4.20 0.04 -9.87
C SER A 128 -4.92 -0.37 -11.16
N LYS A 129 -5.00 0.51 -12.18
CA LYS A 129 -5.82 0.27 -13.39
C LYS A 129 -5.42 -0.96 -14.21
N ASP A 130 -4.13 -1.30 -14.22
CA ASP A 130 -3.56 -2.37 -15.04
C ASP A 130 -3.08 -3.58 -14.20
N LEU A 131 -3.63 -3.74 -13.00
CA LEU A 131 -3.32 -4.85 -12.08
C LEU A 131 -4.38 -5.96 -12.15
#